data_AF-A0A932CIV0-F1
#
_entry.id   AF-A0A932CIV0-F1
#
_cell.length_a   1.000
_cell.length_b   1.000
_cell.length_c   1.000
_cell.angle_alpha   90.00
_cell.angle_beta   90.00
_cell.angle_gamma   90.00
#
_symmetry.space_group_name_H-M   'P 1'
#
loop_
_entity.id
_entity.type
_entity.pdbx_description
1 polymer ?
#
loop_
_entity_poly.entity_id
_entity_poly.type
_entity_poly.pdbx_seq_one_letter_code
_entity_poly.pdbx_strand_id
1 'polypeptide(L)'
;MSDLKLRWLLDTGMPRITNGGLDVVHAEDIPRRPGPVGITEAARLGRTLVTCNQEFRGPWWLPLPHPGIVVLEETPTCGQALARNLEHLAFRLRRDGNHADIQGSRFVVKMDRAVLHIHDDGAEHDVETWKRPFIANGGGVITPRPAEASV
;
A
#
# COMPACT_ATOMS: atom_id res chain seq x y z
N MET A 1 -12.08 -0.86 21.60
CA MET A 1 -10.97 -1.24 20.72
C MET A 1 -10.72 -0.06 19.81
N SER A 2 -9.62 0.66 20.00
CA SER A 2 -9.28 1.84 19.22
C SER A 2 -9.01 1.41 17.77
N ASP A 3 -9.82 1.86 16.82
CA ASP A 3 -9.58 1.66 15.40
C ASP A 3 -8.27 2.39 15.02
N LEU A 4 -7.17 1.64 14.89
CA LEU A 4 -5.87 2.21 14.59
C LEU A 4 -5.88 2.68 13.13
N LYS A 5 -6.05 4.00 12.97
CA LYS A 5 -5.99 4.66 11.67
C LYS A 5 -4.53 4.81 11.25
N LEU A 6 -4.13 4.08 10.21
CA LEU A 6 -2.81 4.26 9.60
C LEU A 6 -2.66 5.69 9.09
N ARG A 7 -1.49 6.27 9.33
CA ARG A 7 -1.17 7.65 9.01
C ARG A 7 -0.03 7.65 8.00
N TRP A 8 -0.21 8.37 6.90
CA TRP A 8 0.67 8.32 5.75
C TRP A 8 1.43 9.61 5.59
N LEU A 9 2.71 9.50 5.24
CA LEU A 9 3.53 10.58 4.71
C LEU A 9 3.86 10.25 3.26
N LEU A 10 3.30 11.00 2.32
CA LEU A 10 3.62 10.86 0.90
C LEU A 10 4.86 11.66 0.58
N ASP A 11 5.84 10.99 -0.01
CA ASP A 11 7.10 11.61 -0.46
C ASP A 11 6.86 12.64 -1.57
N THR A 12 7.90 13.40 -1.92
CA THR A 12 7.82 14.45 -2.94
C THR A 12 7.45 13.91 -4.32
N GLY A 13 6.69 14.68 -5.11
CA GLY A 13 6.25 14.26 -6.45
C GLY A 13 5.06 13.30 -6.48
N MET A 14 4.48 12.97 -5.32
CA MET A 14 3.28 12.14 -5.23
C MET A 14 2.00 12.94 -5.55
N PRO A 15 1.03 12.36 -6.28
CA PRO A 15 -0.21 13.04 -6.61
C PRO A 15 -1.06 13.29 -5.35
N ARG A 16 -1.75 14.43 -5.33
CA ARG A 16 -2.61 14.83 -4.20
C ARG A 16 -3.81 13.92 -4.05
N ILE A 17 -4.06 13.46 -2.83
CA ILE A 17 -5.25 12.69 -2.47
C ILE A 17 -6.33 13.67 -2.00
N THR A 18 -7.42 13.77 -2.75
CA THR A 18 -8.51 14.72 -2.50
C THR A 18 -9.69 14.12 -1.72
N ASN A 19 -9.74 12.78 -1.58
CA ASN A 19 -10.82 12.08 -0.88
C ASN A 19 -10.41 11.74 0.57
N GLY A 20 -11.19 12.22 1.54
CA GLY A 20 -10.80 12.37 2.97
C GLY A 20 -10.84 11.13 3.87
N GLY A 21 -10.81 9.92 3.31
CA GLY A 21 -10.79 8.69 4.13
C GLY A 21 -9.47 8.49 4.87
N LEU A 22 -8.36 8.75 4.18
CA LEU A 22 -7.00 8.52 4.67
C LEU A 22 -6.45 9.70 5.47
N ASP A 23 -5.66 9.41 6.51
CA ASP A 23 -4.87 10.44 7.21
C ASP A 23 -3.54 10.62 6.48
N VAL A 24 -3.45 11.64 5.62
CA VAL A 24 -2.35 11.85 4.69
C VAL A 24 -1.70 13.22 4.90
N VAL A 25 -0.37 13.23 4.91
CA VAL A 25 0.44 14.44 4.82
C VAL A 25 1.37 14.31 3.61
N HIS A 26 1.53 15.37 2.83
CA HIS A 26 2.51 15.41 1.76
C HIS A 26 3.82 16.04 2.26
N ALA A 27 4.95 15.44 1.92
CA ALA A 27 6.27 15.95 2.30
C ALA A 27 6.54 17.36 1.75
N GLU A 28 5.91 17.71 0.63
CA GLU A 28 5.94 19.06 0.04
C GLU A 28 5.34 20.14 0.93
N ASP A 29 4.42 19.77 1.83
CA ASP A 29 3.74 20.72 2.73
C ASP A 29 4.48 20.89 4.06
N ILE A 30 5.52 20.08 4.29
CA ILE A 30 6.32 20.14 5.51
C ILE A 30 7.44 21.16 5.31
N PRO A 31 7.61 22.13 6.22
CA PRO A 31 8.76 23.03 6.20
C PRO A 31 10.07 22.25 6.15
N ARG A 32 10.80 22.36 5.03
CA ARG A 32 12.03 21.58 4.81
C ARG A 32 13.08 21.92 5.87
N ARG A 33 13.59 20.89 6.54
CA ARG A 33 14.87 20.95 7.25
C ARG A 33 15.96 20.40 6.31
N PRO A 34 17.20 20.88 6.40
CA PRO A 34 18.32 20.29 5.68
C PRO A 34 18.47 18.80 6.03
N GLY A 35 18.54 17.93 5.02
CA GLY A 35 18.70 16.48 5.20
C GLY A 35 17.84 15.66 4.22
N PRO A 36 18.02 14.32 4.20
CA PRO A 36 17.20 13.44 3.38
C PRO A 36 15.74 13.47 3.87
N VAL A 37 14.85 13.91 2.98
CA VAL A 37 13.40 13.85 3.18
C VAL A 37 12.97 12.39 3.02
N GLY A 38 12.08 11.92 3.89
CA GLY A 38 11.57 10.56 3.82
C GLY A 38 11.44 9.96 5.21
N ILE A 39 12.37 9.06 5.57
CA ILE A 39 12.25 8.22 6.76
C ILE A 39 12.36 9.02 8.08
N THR A 40 13.21 10.04 8.13
CA THR A 40 13.40 10.88 9.34
C THR A 40 12.14 11.67 9.68
N GLU A 41 11.50 12.28 8.68
CA GLU A 41 10.25 13.02 8.87
C GLU A 41 9.07 12.07 9.14
N ALA A 42 9.02 10.93 8.45
CA ALA A 42 8.08 9.86 8.75
C ALA A 42 8.16 9.42 10.22
N ALA A 43 9.36 9.12 10.72
CA ALA A 43 9.59 8.76 12.11
C ALA A 43 9.22 9.89 13.08
N ARG A 44 9.64 11.12 12.80
CA ARG A 44 9.30 12.31 13.63
C ARG A 44 7.79 12.53 13.74
N LEU A 45 7.05 12.29 12.67
CA LEU A 45 5.58 12.45 12.62
C LEU A 45 4.83 11.18 13.04
N GLY A 46 5.53 10.05 13.22
CA GLY A 46 4.92 8.74 13.45
C GLY A 46 3.98 8.32 12.32
N ARG A 47 4.39 8.54 11.06
CA ARG A 47 3.62 8.27 9.84
C ARG A 47 4.39 7.33 8.93
N THR A 48 3.73 6.32 8.39
CA THR A 48 4.31 5.41 7.40
C THR A 48 4.72 6.19 6.14
N LEU A 49 5.97 6.04 5.71
CA LEU A 49 6.48 6.68 4.51
C LEU A 49 5.93 5.98 3.26
N VAL A 50 5.46 6.73 2.27
CA VAL A 50 5.11 6.23 0.94
C VAL A 50 6.00 6.92 -0.08
N THR A 51 6.83 6.17 -0.80
CA THR A 51 7.88 6.71 -1.68
C THR A 51 8.02 5.91 -2.98
N CYS A 52 8.55 6.53 -4.03
CA CYS A 52 9.01 5.85 -5.25
C CYS A 52 10.51 5.52 -5.19
N ASN A 53 11.22 5.87 -4.12
CA ASN A 53 12.64 5.58 -4.02
C ASN A 53 12.86 4.07 -3.86
N GLN A 54 13.34 3.44 -4.94
CA GLN A 54 13.57 1.99 -5.01
C GLN A 54 14.72 1.52 -4.13
N GLU A 55 15.59 2.42 -3.63
CA GLU A 55 16.67 2.06 -2.70
C GLU A 55 16.14 1.37 -1.44
N PHE A 56 14.92 1.72 -1.01
CA PHE A 56 14.26 1.10 0.14
C PHE A 56 13.85 -0.37 -0.10
N ARG A 57 13.90 -0.89 -1.34
CA ARG A 57 13.67 -2.30 -1.66
C ARG A 57 14.90 -3.17 -1.44
N GLY A 58 16.09 -2.58 -1.37
CA GLY A 58 17.33 -3.35 -1.27
C GLY A 58 17.47 -4.11 0.06
N PRO A 59 18.50 -4.97 0.17
CA PRO A 59 18.92 -5.59 1.42
C PRO A 59 19.50 -4.54 2.36
N TRP A 60 18.62 -3.91 3.13
CA TRP A 60 18.95 -2.83 4.05
C TRP A 60 18.31 -3.16 5.38
N TRP A 61 19.14 -3.43 6.38
CA TRP A 61 18.71 -3.33 7.76
C TRP A 61 18.65 -1.85 8.10
N LEU A 62 17.44 -1.32 8.32
CA LEU A 62 17.27 0.06 8.80
C LEU A 62 17.45 0.04 10.31
N PRO A 63 18.57 0.57 10.85
CA PRO A 63 18.90 0.47 12.27
C PRO A 63 18.02 1.36 13.17
N LEU A 64 17.07 2.09 12.57
CA LEU A 64 16.19 3.03 13.26
C LEU A 64 14.77 2.47 13.31
N PRO A 65 14.10 2.52 14.47
CA PRO A 65 12.66 2.27 14.54
C PRO A 65 11.93 3.20 13.57
N HIS A 66 11.28 2.63 12.56
CA HIS A 66 10.52 3.41 11.58
C HIS A 66 9.04 2.98 11.60
N PRO A 67 8.11 3.91 11.31
CA PRO A 67 6.66 3.64 11.31
C PRO A 67 6.17 2.83 10.10
N GLY A 68 7.09 2.15 9.41
CA GLY A 68 6.85 1.45 8.15
C GLY A 68 7.19 2.26 6.91
N ILE A 69 7.52 1.55 5.83
CA ILE A 69 7.81 2.13 4.51
C ILE A 69 7.02 1.37 3.45
N VAL A 70 6.39 2.11 2.55
CA VAL A 70 5.71 1.61 1.37
C VAL A 70 6.42 2.18 0.15
N VAL A 71 7.02 1.30 -0.64
CA VAL A 71 7.66 1.63 -1.90
C VAL A 71 6.66 1.37 -3.02
N LEU A 72 6.36 2.39 -3.81
CA LEU A 72 5.59 2.24 -5.03
C LEU A 72 6.54 1.79 -6.14
N GLU A 73 6.19 0.74 -6.87
CA GLU A 73 7.00 0.25 -8.00
C GLU A 73 7.12 1.32 -9.11
N GLU A 74 6.04 2.08 -9.31
CA GLU A 74 5.95 3.15 -10.29
C GLU A 74 5.26 4.37 -9.67
N THR A 75 5.56 5.56 -10.17
CA THR A 75 4.87 6.78 -9.74
C THR A 75 3.39 6.71 -10.11
N PRO A 76 2.49 6.86 -9.13
CA PRO A 76 1.06 6.76 -9.40
C PRO A 76 0.58 7.93 -10.27
N THR A 77 -0.29 7.62 -11.22
CA THR A 77 -0.81 8.59 -12.20
C THR A 77 -1.81 9.58 -11.59
N CYS A 78 -2.50 9.18 -10.51
CA CYS A 78 -3.44 10.05 -9.82
C CYS A 78 -3.61 9.67 -8.33
N GLY A 79 -4.08 10.62 -7.53
CA GLY A 79 -4.28 10.43 -6.09
C GLY A 79 -5.37 9.42 -5.76
N GLN A 80 -6.35 9.22 -6.66
CA GLN A 80 -7.39 8.19 -6.47
C GLN A 80 -6.83 6.78 -6.55
N ALA A 81 -5.95 6.50 -7.51
CA ALA A 81 -5.28 5.22 -7.63
C ALA A 81 -4.40 4.97 -6.39
N LEU A 82 -3.63 5.98 -5.98
CA LEU A 82 -2.81 5.92 -4.77
C LEU A 82 -3.66 5.62 -3.52
N ALA A 83 -4.74 6.38 -3.31
CA ALA A 83 -5.63 6.21 -2.17
C ALA A 83 -6.21 4.79 -2.11
N ARG A 84 -6.74 4.27 -3.24
CA ARG A 84 -7.27 2.91 -3.33
C ARG A 84 -6.24 1.86 -2.89
N ASN A 85 -4.98 2.00 -3.33
CA ASN A 85 -3.93 1.04 -3.01
C ASN A 85 -3.51 1.13 -1.53
N LEU A 86 -3.44 2.34 -0.96
CA LEU A 86 -3.16 2.53 0.47
C LEU A 86 -4.30 2.04 1.37
N GLU A 87 -5.55 2.27 0.98
CA GLU A 87 -6.73 1.72 1.66
C GLU A 87 -6.74 0.19 1.63
N HIS A 88 -6.41 -0.40 0.48
CA HIS A 88 -6.31 -1.84 0.34
C HIS A 88 -5.22 -2.42 1.26
N LEU A 89 -4.02 -1.83 1.28
CA LEU A 89 -2.95 -2.21 2.20
C LEU A 89 -3.40 -2.09 3.67
N ALA A 90 -4.02 -0.96 4.03
CA ALA A 90 -4.52 -0.74 5.39
C ALA A 90 -5.55 -1.80 5.80
N PHE A 91 -6.47 -2.14 4.90
CA PHE A 91 -7.46 -3.17 5.13
C PHE A 91 -6.81 -4.55 5.34
N ARG A 92 -5.78 -4.89 4.56
CA ARG A 92 -5.05 -6.15 4.71
C ARG A 92 -4.38 -6.27 6.09
N LEU A 93 -3.61 -5.26 6.48
CA LEU A 93 -2.92 -5.23 7.78
C LEU A 93 -3.91 -5.31 8.96
N ARG A 94 -5.10 -4.72 8.80
CA ARG A 94 -6.18 -4.82 9.80
C ARG A 94 -6.75 -6.23 9.89
N ARG A 95 -7.07 -6.84 8.74
CA ARG A 95 -7.71 -8.15 8.66
C ARG A 95 -6.82 -9.25 9.23
N ASP A 96 -5.53 -9.16 8.96
CA ASP A 96 -4.57 -10.17 9.41
C ASP A 96 -4.17 -9.96 10.89
N GLY A 97 -4.76 -8.98 11.59
CA GLY A 97 -4.53 -8.70 13.02
C GLY A 97 -3.19 -8.03 13.34
N ASN A 98 -2.30 -7.97 12.37
CA ASN A 98 -0.90 -7.58 12.49
C ASN A 98 -0.67 -6.07 12.34
N HIS A 99 -1.38 -5.25 13.12
CA HIS A 99 -1.11 -3.80 13.17
C HIS A 99 0.32 -3.49 13.63
N ALA A 100 0.90 -4.37 14.45
CA ALA A 100 2.29 -4.31 14.86
C ALA A 100 3.26 -4.52 13.68
N ASP A 101 2.84 -5.21 12.61
CA ASP A 101 3.73 -5.53 11.49
C ASP A 101 4.06 -4.32 10.64
N ILE A 102 3.23 -3.28 10.50
CA ILE A 102 3.63 -2.17 9.62
C ILE A 102 4.84 -1.41 10.17
N GLN A 103 4.98 -1.33 11.50
CA GLN A 103 6.12 -0.69 12.14
C GLN A 103 7.36 -1.56 11.96
N GLY A 104 8.45 -0.97 11.49
CA GLY A 104 9.68 -1.71 11.18
C GLY A 104 9.63 -2.53 9.89
N SER A 105 8.48 -2.61 9.22
CA SER A 105 8.36 -3.37 7.97
C SER A 105 8.34 -2.50 6.73
N ARG A 106 8.67 -3.15 5.62
CA ARG A 106 8.76 -2.55 4.31
C ARG A 106 7.84 -3.29 3.35
N PHE A 107 7.14 -2.56 2.50
CA PHE A 107 6.24 -3.14 1.52
C PHE A 107 6.52 -2.55 0.14
N VAL A 108 6.33 -3.36 -0.89
CA VAL A 108 6.18 -2.89 -2.27
C VAL A 108 4.71 -2.89 -2.64
N VAL A 109 4.25 -1.79 -3.21
CA VAL A 109 2.95 -1.71 -3.87
C VAL A 109 3.18 -1.60 -5.37
N LYS A 110 2.74 -2.63 -6.08
CA LYS A 110 2.58 -2.59 -7.53
C LYS A 110 1.16 -2.13 -7.78
N MET A 111 1.02 -0.90 -8.26
CA MET A 111 -0.26 -0.22 -8.40
C MET A 111 -1.30 -1.12 -9.07
N ASP A 112 -2.40 -1.35 -8.37
CA ASP A 112 -3.52 -2.17 -8.81
C ASP A 112 -3.18 -3.63 -9.18
N ARG A 113 -2.06 -4.16 -8.68
CA ARG A 113 -1.55 -5.49 -9.08
C ARG A 113 -1.09 -6.36 -7.92
N ALA A 114 -0.36 -5.82 -6.95
CA ALA A 114 0.19 -6.63 -5.87
C ALA A 114 0.65 -5.75 -4.71
N VAL A 115 0.66 -6.37 -3.53
CA VAL A 115 1.35 -5.87 -2.35
C VAL A 115 2.32 -6.97 -1.93
N LEU A 116 3.61 -6.64 -1.80
CA LEU A 116 4.64 -7.56 -1.35
C LEU A 116 5.27 -7.04 -0.07
N HIS A 117 5.59 -7.94 0.86
CA HIS A 117 6.40 -7.66 2.03
C HIS A 117 7.87 -7.81 1.69
N ILE A 118 8.70 -6.85 2.09
CA ILE A 118 10.15 -6.85 1.86
C ILE A 118 10.84 -7.23 3.17
N HIS A 119 11.50 -8.38 3.16
CA HIS A 119 12.28 -8.84 4.31
C HIS A 119 13.64 -8.11 4.39
N ASP A 120 14.35 -8.25 5.52
CA ASP A 120 15.62 -7.57 5.77
C ASP A 120 16.72 -7.91 4.75
N ASP A 121 16.66 -9.11 4.19
CA ASP A 121 17.51 -9.57 3.09
C ASP A 121 17.12 -9.00 1.71
N GLY A 122 16.06 -8.20 1.65
CA GLY A 122 15.50 -7.64 0.43
C GLY A 122 14.59 -8.59 -0.34
N ALA A 123 14.32 -9.80 0.16
CA ALA A 123 13.41 -10.74 -0.48
C ALA A 123 11.97 -10.21 -0.43
N GLU A 124 11.27 -10.30 -1.56
CA GLU A 124 9.88 -9.86 -1.69
C GLU A 124 8.95 -11.07 -1.63
N HIS A 125 8.04 -11.08 -0.67
CA HIS A 125 7.04 -12.12 -0.50
C HIS A 125 5.65 -11.53 -0.73
N ASP A 126 4.88 -12.13 -1.64
CA ASP A 126 3.51 -11.71 -1.90
C ASP A 126 2.70 -11.74 -0.60
N VAL A 127 2.12 -10.59 -0.24
CA VAL A 127 1.07 -10.53 0.78
C VAL A 127 -0.24 -11.03 0.17
N GLU A 128 -0.42 -10.83 -1.14
CA GLU A 128 -1.46 -11.45 -1.97
C GLU A 128 -1.15 -11.22 -3.47
N THR A 129 -1.38 -12.23 -4.32
CA THR A 129 -1.48 -12.03 -5.78
C THR A 129 -2.85 -11.41 -6.06
N TRP A 130 -2.95 -10.13 -6.46
CA TRP A 130 -4.27 -9.56 -6.75
C TRP A 130 -4.98 -10.42 -7.78
N LYS A 131 -6.25 -10.77 -7.49
CA LYS A 131 -7.11 -11.42 -8.47
C LYS A 131 -7.20 -10.52 -9.69
N ARG A 132 -6.46 -10.87 -10.75
CA ARG A 132 -6.68 -10.33 -12.09
C ARG A 132 -8.18 -10.44 -12.36
N PRO A 133 -8.84 -9.40 -12.90
CA PRO A 133 -10.21 -9.57 -13.39
C PRO A 133 -10.17 -10.71 -14.41
N PHE A 134 -10.90 -11.78 -14.10
CA PHE A 134 -11.13 -12.85 -15.05
C PHE A 134 -12.00 -12.24 -16.15
N ILE A 135 -11.40 -11.84 -17.26
CA ILE A 135 -12.15 -11.56 -18.47
C ILE A 135 -12.63 -12.93 -18.95
N ALA A 136 -13.87 -13.27 -18.61
CA ALA A 136 -14.55 -14.37 -19.27
C ALA A 136 -14.69 -13.95 -20.74
N ASN A 137 -13.79 -14.45 -21.60
CA ASN A 137 -13.95 -14.34 -23.03
C ASN A 137 -15.31 -14.99 -23.35
N GLY A 138 -16.26 -14.15 -23.73
CA GLY A 138 -17.62 -14.53 -24.06
C GLY A 138 -17.61 -15.58 -25.17
N GLY A 139 -18.21 -16.73 -24.88
CA GLY A 139 -18.33 -17.83 -25.82
C GLY A 139 -19.08 -19.02 -25.20
N GLY A 140 -20.07 -18.76 -24.36
CA GLY A 140 -20.90 -19.80 -23.76
C GLY A 140 -22.37 -19.47 -23.98
N VAL A 141 -22.96 -20.10 -24.98
CA VAL A 141 -24.40 -20.10 -25.24
C VAL A 141 -25.12 -20.52 -23.95
N ILE A 142 -25.96 -19.64 -23.41
CA ILE A 142 -26.85 -19.99 -22.31
C ILE A 142 -28.00 -20.80 -22.91
N THR A 143 -28.01 -22.11 -22.73
CA THR A 143 -29.25 -22.89 -22.81
C THR A 143 -29.97 -22.79 -21.47
N PRO A 144 -31.27 -22.45 -21.43
CA PRO A 144 -32.01 -22.44 -20.18
C PRO A 144 -32.20 -23.87 -19.65
N ARG A 145 -31.97 -24.02 -18.36
CA ARG A 145 -32.17 -25.23 -17.56
C ARG A 145 -33.67 -25.60 -17.55
N PRO A 146 -34.07 -26.86 -17.78
CA PRO A 146 -35.42 -27.27 -17.47
C PRO A 146 -35.59 -27.31 -15.94
N ALA A 147 -36.68 -26.71 -15.47
CA ALA A 147 -37.07 -26.70 -14.06
C ALA A 147 -37.37 -28.12 -13.58
N GLU A 148 -36.86 -28.46 -12.40
CA GLU A 148 -37.33 -29.60 -11.63
C GLU A 148 -38.81 -29.38 -11.28
N ALA A 149 -39.68 -30.26 -11.77
CA ALA A 149 -40.99 -30.49 -11.17
C ALA A 149 -41.02 -31.93 -10.70
N SER A 150 -40.87 -32.11 -9.39
CA SER A 150 -41.37 -33.30 -8.70
C SER A 150 -42.88 -33.16 -8.56
N VAL A 151 -43.64 -34.10 -9.13
CA VAL A 151 -44.72 -34.94 -8.55
C VAL A 151 -45.20 -35.88 -9.67
#